data_AF-A0A9X2BSW9-F1
#
_entry.id   AF-A0A9X2BSW9-F1
#
_cell.length_a   1.000
_cell.length_b   1.000
_cell.length_c   1.000
_cell.angle_alpha   90.00
_cell.angle_beta   90.00
_cell.angle_gamma   90.00
#
_symmetry.space_group_name_H-M   'P 1'
#
loop_
_entity.id
_entity.type
_entity.pdbx_description
1 polymer ?
#
loop_
_entity_poly.entity_id
_entity_poly.type
_entity_poly.pdbx_seq_one_letter_code
_entity_poly.pdbx_strand_id
1 'polypeptide(L)'
;MTWVDGAVLAVLAVSALLAFLRGFVSEVLGIGAWVGAALAGLAARPSLQPRLEPYIDPPWLAGVVAGAIVFLVVLVVLKVIISVVAGLVQDSVLGGPDRALGLVFGIARGALLVVVAYIAAVHFIPATERWPEAVLQSRSLPLAADGASWLVAQLPPDIRPQLGLPPGSAPGAPPGGQAPSADDLFRPPARNRL
;
A
#
# COMPACT_ATOMS: atom_id res chain seq x y z
N MET A 1 20.23 -14.54 5.85
CA MET A 1 19.20 -14.17 4.86
C MET A 1 18.16 -15.26 4.93
N THR A 2 16.94 -14.89 5.28
CA THR A 2 15.80 -15.78 5.43
C THR A 2 15.10 -15.94 4.08
N TRP A 3 14.22 -16.92 3.92
CA TRP A 3 13.41 -17.05 2.70
C TRP A 3 12.52 -15.82 2.47
N VAL A 4 12.17 -15.09 3.54
CA VAL A 4 11.43 -13.82 3.51
C VAL A 4 12.22 -12.74 2.79
N ASP A 5 13.52 -12.62 3.09
CA ASP A 5 14.41 -11.68 2.39
C ASP A 5 14.45 -11.99 0.88
N GLY A 6 14.50 -13.28 0.53
CA GLY A 6 14.45 -13.73 -0.86
C GLY A 6 13.12 -13.39 -1.54
N ALA A 7 11.99 -13.56 -0.85
CA ALA A 7 10.67 -13.20 -1.36
C ALA A 7 10.53 -11.68 -1.58
N VAL A 8 11.03 -10.85 -0.65
CA VAL A 8 11.04 -9.39 -0.78
C VAL A 8 11.88 -8.97 -1.99
N LEU A 9 13.08 -9.52 -2.16
CA LEU A 9 13.91 -9.26 -3.33
C LEU A 9 13.23 -9.71 -4.63
N ALA A 10 12.54 -10.84 -4.63
CA ALA A 10 11.78 -11.31 -5.79
C ALA A 10 10.64 -10.34 -6.15
N VAL A 11 9.87 -9.86 -5.16
CA VAL A 11 8.81 -8.86 -5.38
C VAL A 11 9.38 -7.57 -5.98
N LEU A 12 10.49 -7.07 -5.42
CA LEU A 12 11.17 -5.88 -5.93
C LEU A 12 11.66 -6.09 -7.36
N ALA A 13 12.36 -7.20 -7.63
CA ALA A 13 12.91 -7.51 -8.94
C ALA A 13 11.82 -7.68 -10.00
N VAL A 14 10.75 -8.43 -9.70
CA VAL A 14 9.61 -8.61 -10.61
C VAL A 14 8.89 -7.28 -10.84
N SER A 15 8.66 -6.49 -9.79
CA SER A 15 8.01 -5.19 -9.94
C SER A 15 8.85 -4.22 -10.78
N ALA A 16 10.16 -4.15 -10.53
CA ALA A 16 11.12 -3.36 -11.29
C ALA A 16 11.18 -3.80 -12.76
N LEU A 17 11.29 -5.11 -13.02
CA LEU A 17 11.35 -5.66 -14.36
C LEU A 17 10.07 -5.39 -15.14
N LEU A 18 8.90 -5.64 -14.54
CA LEU A 18 7.62 -5.39 -15.20
C LEU A 18 7.43 -3.91 -15.53
N ALA A 19 7.83 -3.01 -14.64
CA ALA A 19 7.74 -1.57 -14.86
C ALA A 19 8.78 -1.08 -15.88
N PHE A 20 9.99 -1.66 -15.92
CA PHE A 20 10.98 -1.40 -16.97
C PHE A 20 10.45 -1.82 -18.35
N LEU A 21 9.79 -2.98 -18.45
CA LEU A 21 9.22 -3.46 -19.71
C LEU A 21 8.02 -2.61 -20.17
N ARG A 22 7.22 -2.09 -19.24
CA ARG A 22 6.03 -1.27 -19.53
C ARG A 22 6.33 0.22 -19.68
N GLY A 23 7.44 0.70 -19.14
CA GLY A 23 7.77 2.12 -19.12
C GLY A 23 7.05 2.90 -18.02
N PHE A 24 7.65 4.01 -17.59
CA PHE A 24 7.11 4.89 -16.57
C PHE A 24 5.76 5.51 -16.96
N VAL A 25 5.64 5.98 -18.21
CA VAL A 25 4.41 6.61 -18.70
C VAL A 25 3.22 5.66 -18.61
N SER A 26 3.39 4.38 -18.98
CA SER A 26 2.31 3.41 -18.86
C SER A 26 1.89 3.17 -17.41
N GLU A 27 2.83 3.20 -16.47
CA GLU A 27 2.56 3.00 -15.04
C GLU A 27 1.82 4.21 -14.44
N VAL A 28 2.29 5.44 -14.69
CA VAL A 28 1.67 6.67 -14.17
C VAL A 28 0.27 6.87 -14.75
N LEU A 29 0.12 6.77 -16.08
CA LEU A 29 -1.20 6.88 -16.71
C LEU A 29 -2.10 5.73 -16.25
N GLY A 30 -1.54 4.55 -15.99
CA GLY A 30 -2.27 3.41 -15.45
C GLY A 30 -2.93 3.71 -14.10
N ILE A 31 -2.20 4.36 -13.18
CA ILE A 31 -2.76 4.80 -11.90
C ILE A 31 -3.84 5.85 -12.13
N GLY A 32 -3.57 6.83 -13.00
CA GLY A 32 -4.56 7.82 -13.40
C GLY A 32 -5.85 7.21 -13.97
N ALA A 33 -5.74 6.12 -14.73
CA ALA A 33 -6.89 5.42 -15.28
C ALA A 33 -7.75 4.73 -14.22
N TRP A 34 -7.13 4.11 -13.21
CA TRP A 34 -7.87 3.54 -12.08
C TRP A 34 -8.65 4.63 -11.33
N VAL A 35 -8.01 5.77 -11.04
CA VAL A 35 -8.65 6.90 -10.35
C VAL A 35 -9.76 7.50 -11.22
N GLY A 36 -9.47 7.78 -12.49
CA GLY A 36 -10.44 8.36 -13.43
C GLY A 36 -11.65 7.45 -13.65
N ALA A 37 -11.43 6.14 -13.79
CA ALA A 37 -12.52 5.16 -13.91
C ALA A 37 -13.36 5.09 -12.63
N ALA A 38 -12.73 5.14 -11.45
CA ALA A 38 -13.44 5.14 -10.17
C ALA A 38 -14.32 6.39 -10.03
N LEU A 39 -13.79 7.57 -10.33
CA LEU A 39 -14.55 8.82 -10.33
C LEU A 39 -15.72 8.79 -11.32
N ALA A 40 -15.50 8.28 -12.53
CA ALA A 40 -16.56 8.12 -13.53
C ALA A 40 -17.66 7.15 -13.05
N GLY A 41 -17.27 6.02 -12.45
CA GLY A 41 -18.21 5.06 -11.87
C GLY A 41 -19.05 5.66 -10.75
N LEU A 42 -18.43 6.42 -9.84
CA LEU A 42 -19.12 7.12 -8.76
C LEU A 42 -20.08 8.20 -9.30
N ALA A 43 -19.64 8.98 -10.29
CA ALA A 43 -20.46 10.02 -10.90
C ALA A 43 -21.66 9.47 -11.69
N ALA A 44 -21.51 8.31 -12.33
CA ALA A 44 -22.57 7.70 -13.13
C ALA A 44 -23.56 6.85 -12.32
N ARG A 45 -23.21 6.49 -11.08
CA ARG A 45 -24.05 5.66 -10.20
C ARG A 45 -25.48 6.19 -10.05
N PRO A 46 -25.76 7.48 -9.74
CA PRO A 46 -27.12 7.96 -9.54
C PRO A 46 -28.01 7.83 -10.78
N SER A 47 -27.42 7.89 -11.97
CA SER A 47 -28.16 7.77 -13.23
C SER A 47 -28.40 6.32 -13.65
N LEU A 48 -27.50 5.40 -13.31
CA LEU A 48 -27.55 4.01 -13.76
C LEU A 48 -28.19 3.08 -12.72
N GLN A 49 -28.09 3.39 -11.42
CA GLN A 49 -28.67 2.59 -10.34
C GLN A 49 -30.19 2.38 -10.51
N PRO A 50 -31.05 3.41 -10.76
CA PRO A 50 -32.50 3.21 -10.88
C PRO A 50 -32.90 2.29 -12.05
N ARG A 51 -32.02 2.15 -13.06
CA ARG A 51 -32.25 1.25 -14.19
C ARG A 51 -31.94 -0.21 -13.87
N LEU A 52 -31.11 -0.44 -12.85
CA LEU A 52 -30.68 -1.77 -12.41
C LEU A 52 -31.47 -2.29 -11.22
N GLU A 53 -32.07 -1.40 -10.42
CA GLU A 53 -32.93 -1.76 -9.29
C GLU A 53 -34.04 -2.78 -9.62
N PRO A 54 -34.69 -2.76 -10.81
CA PRO A 54 -35.68 -3.79 -11.15
C PRO A 54 -35.10 -5.21 -11.32
N TYR A 55 -33.78 -5.34 -11.48
CA TYR A 55 -33.11 -6.62 -11.76
C TYR A 55 -32.20 -7.09 -10.62
N ILE A 56 -31.85 -6.21 -9.68
CA ILE A 56 -30.85 -6.46 -8.64
C ILE A 56 -31.36 -5.98 -7.29
N ASP A 57 -31.64 -6.93 -6.41
CA ASP A 57 -31.89 -6.69 -4.99
C ASP A 57 -30.68 -7.14 -4.17
N PRO A 58 -30.27 -6.39 -3.12
CA PRO A 58 -30.85 -5.14 -2.60
C PRO A 58 -30.37 -3.85 -3.33
N PRO A 59 -31.02 -2.68 -3.13
CA PRO A 59 -30.68 -1.44 -3.84
C PRO A 59 -29.23 -0.96 -3.71
N TRP A 60 -28.59 -1.21 -2.56
CA TRP A 60 -27.17 -0.88 -2.38
C TRP A 60 -26.28 -1.70 -3.32
N LEU A 61 -26.65 -2.97 -3.60
CA LEU A 61 -25.94 -3.83 -4.55
C LEU A 61 -26.16 -3.35 -5.98
N ALA A 62 -27.38 -2.94 -6.34
CA ALA A 62 -27.66 -2.31 -7.65
C ALA A 62 -26.77 -1.08 -7.87
N GLY A 63 -26.57 -0.25 -6.84
CA GLY A 63 -25.66 0.89 -6.89
C GLY A 63 -24.19 0.51 -7.07
N VAL A 64 -23.73 -0.54 -6.39
CA VAL A 64 -22.37 -1.08 -6.57
C VAL A 64 -22.18 -1.61 -7.99
N VAL A 65 -23.13 -2.39 -8.50
CA VAL A 65 -23.08 -2.94 -9.87
C VAL A 65 -23.13 -1.84 -10.91
N ALA A 66 -23.96 -0.81 -10.73
CA ALA A 66 -24.00 0.37 -11.59
C ALA A 66 -22.62 1.04 -11.70
N GLY A 67 -21.99 1.33 -10.55
CA GLY A 67 -20.66 1.92 -10.51
C GLY A 67 -19.61 1.00 -11.14
N ALA A 68 -19.66 -0.30 -10.86
CA ALA A 68 -18.72 -1.29 -11.37
C ALA A 68 -18.79 -1.43 -12.91
N ILE A 69 -19.99 -1.42 -13.51
CA ILE A 69 -20.16 -1.47 -14.96
C ILE A 69 -19.46 -0.29 -15.62
N VAL A 70 -19.75 0.93 -15.15
CA VAL A 70 -19.16 2.15 -15.71
C VAL A 70 -17.66 2.19 -15.47
N PHE A 71 -17.22 1.84 -14.26
CA PHE A 71 -15.83 1.71 -13.91
C PHE A 71 -15.08 0.81 -14.89
N LEU A 72 -15.58 -0.40 -15.16
CA LEU A 72 -14.94 -1.36 -16.05
C LEU A 72 -14.89 -0.84 -17.49
N VAL A 73 -16.00 -0.28 -17.99
CA VAL A 73 -16.05 0.29 -19.35
C VAL A 73 -15.03 1.41 -19.52
N VAL A 74 -15.01 2.38 -18.60
CA VAL A 74 -14.09 3.51 -18.64
C VAL A 74 -12.64 3.04 -18.48
N LEU A 75 -12.38 2.11 -17.56
CA LEU A 75 -11.05 1.55 -17.35
C LEU A 75 -10.52 0.89 -18.62
N VAL A 76 -11.33 0.08 -19.31
CA VAL A 76 -10.94 -0.58 -20.56
C VAL A 76 -10.60 0.47 -21.63
N VAL A 77 -11.46 1.47 -21.82
CA VAL A 77 -11.21 2.55 -22.79
C VAL A 77 -9.90 3.28 -22.48
N LEU A 78 -9.71 3.69 -21.22
CA LEU A 78 -8.48 4.36 -20.80
C LEU A 78 -7.25 3.47 -20.98
N LYS A 79 -7.35 2.18 -20.68
CA LYS A 79 -6.23 1.23 -20.87
C LYS A 79 -5.83 1.09 -22.32
N VAL A 80 -6.77 1.06 -23.25
CA VAL A 80 -6.48 1.04 -24.70
C VAL A 80 -5.77 2.32 -25.12
N ILE A 81 -6.28 3.49 -24.70
CA ILE A 81 -5.64 4.78 -25.01
C ILE A 81 -4.21 4.80 -24.45
N ILE A 82 -4.02 4.37 -23.22
CA ILE A 82 -2.71 4.33 -22.56
C ILE A 82 -1.74 3.41 -23.29
N SER A 83 -2.18 2.23 -23.75
CA SER A 83 -1.27 1.32 -24.46
C SER A 83 -0.75 1.96 -25.75
N VAL A 84 -1.59 2.71 -26.46
CA VAL A 84 -1.19 3.46 -27.66
C VAL A 84 -0.20 4.57 -27.29
N VAL A 85 -0.53 5.41 -26.30
CA VAL A 85 0.33 6.54 -25.89
C VAL A 85 1.68 6.05 -25.37
N ALA A 86 1.70 4.99 -24.55
CA ALA A 86 2.92 4.40 -24.03
C ALA A 86 3.78 3.81 -25.15
N GLY A 87 3.17 3.14 -26.14
CA GLY A 87 3.88 2.66 -27.33
C GLY A 87 4.56 3.79 -28.08
N LEU A 88 3.85 4.90 -28.34
CA LEU A 88 4.40 6.08 -29.01
C LEU A 88 5.59 6.70 -28.25
N VAL A 89 5.53 6.74 -26.91
CA VAL A 89 6.63 7.24 -26.09
C VAL A 89 7.84 6.30 -26.19
N GLN A 90 7.61 5.00 -26.08
CA GLN A 90 8.68 4.01 -26.13
C GLN A 90 9.37 3.90 -27.49
N ASP A 91 8.63 4.11 -28.57
CA ASP A 91 9.18 4.10 -29.94
C ASP A 91 9.91 5.42 -30.29
N SER A 92 9.82 6.42 -29.43
CA SER A 92 10.50 7.70 -29.60
C SER A 92 11.90 7.72 -28.96
N VAL A 93 12.62 8.84 -29.11
CA VAL A 93 13.90 9.10 -28.43
C VAL A 93 13.79 9.02 -26.91
N LEU A 94 12.59 9.19 -26.35
CA LEU A 94 12.33 9.11 -24.91
C LEU A 94 12.19 7.67 -24.39
N GLY A 95 12.18 6.65 -25.25
CA GLY A 95 11.96 5.26 -24.83
C GLY A 95 13.01 4.72 -23.85
N GLY A 96 14.27 5.11 -24.01
CA GLY A 96 15.34 4.77 -23.07
C GLY A 96 15.09 5.35 -21.67
N PRO A 97 14.98 6.68 -21.53
CA PRO A 97 14.62 7.33 -20.27
C PRO A 97 13.32 6.82 -19.64
N ASP A 98 12.27 6.59 -20.44
CA ASP A 98 10.98 6.09 -19.95
C ASP A 98 11.10 4.71 -19.28
N ARG A 99 11.89 3.80 -19.86
CA ARG A 99 12.16 2.48 -19.27
C ARG A 99 13.00 2.58 -18.00
N ALA A 100 14.02 3.45 -17.98
CA ALA A 100 14.86 3.67 -16.80
C ALA A 100 14.04 4.24 -15.62
N LEU A 101 13.18 5.23 -15.88
CA LEU A 101 12.23 5.74 -14.89
C LEU A 101 11.22 4.66 -14.47
N GLY A 102 10.82 3.81 -15.41
CA GLY A 102 9.97 2.64 -15.15
C GLY A 102 10.61 1.69 -14.14
N LEU A 103 11.91 1.41 -14.27
CA LEU A 103 12.66 0.59 -13.32
C LEU A 103 12.61 1.18 -11.90
N VAL A 104 12.96 2.47 -11.76
CA VAL A 104 12.97 3.16 -10.46
C VAL A 104 11.58 3.17 -9.84
N PHE A 105 10.56 3.48 -10.65
CA PHE A 105 9.17 3.43 -10.23
C PHE A 105 8.74 2.02 -9.80
N GLY A 106 9.15 0.99 -10.52
CA GLY A 106 8.85 -0.40 -10.19
C GLY A 106 9.49 -0.87 -8.90
N ILE A 107 10.71 -0.42 -8.59
CA ILE A 107 11.35 -0.65 -7.29
C ILE A 107 10.56 0.02 -6.18
N ALA A 108 10.21 1.31 -6.36
CA ALA A 108 9.41 2.04 -5.38
C ALA A 108 8.04 1.38 -5.14
N ARG A 109 7.36 0.94 -6.21
CA ARG A 109 6.11 0.18 -6.13
C ARG A 109 6.29 -1.15 -5.41
N GLY A 110 7.36 -1.88 -5.71
CA GLY A 110 7.66 -3.15 -5.05
C GLY A 110 7.90 -2.96 -3.54
N ALA A 111 8.62 -1.90 -3.15
CA ALA A 111 8.84 -1.55 -1.76
C ALA A 111 7.52 -1.18 -1.05
N LEU A 112 6.67 -0.40 -1.73
CA LEU A 112 5.33 -0.07 -1.23
C LEU A 112 4.48 -1.33 -1.02
N LEU A 113 4.50 -2.29 -1.95
CA LEU A 113 3.77 -3.55 -1.81
C LEU A 113 4.25 -4.35 -0.59
N VAL A 114 5.56 -4.38 -0.33
CA VAL A 114 6.13 -5.03 0.86
C VAL A 114 5.67 -4.34 2.15
N VAL A 115 5.68 -3.01 2.18
CA VAL A 115 5.18 -2.22 3.32
C VAL A 115 3.70 -2.49 3.58
N VAL A 116 2.86 -2.46 2.53
CA VAL A 116 1.43 -2.74 2.65
C VAL A 116 1.19 -4.18 3.11
N ALA A 117 1.97 -5.15 2.61
CA ALA A 117 1.89 -6.54 3.06
C ALA A 117 2.27 -6.68 4.54
N TYR A 118 3.28 -5.95 5.01
CA TYR A 118 3.64 -5.90 6.42
C TYR A 118 2.50 -5.32 7.28
N ILE A 119 1.92 -4.19 6.88
CA ILE A 119 0.77 -3.58 7.58
C ILE A 119 -0.39 -4.58 7.66
N ALA A 120 -0.71 -5.24 6.55
CA ALA A 120 -1.75 -6.27 6.51
C ALA A 120 -1.42 -7.44 7.45
N ALA A 121 -0.17 -7.93 7.44
CA ALA A 121 0.27 -9.03 8.31
C ALA A 121 0.11 -8.68 9.80
N VAL A 122 0.50 -7.48 10.22
CA VAL A 122 0.31 -7.00 11.60
C VAL A 122 -1.17 -6.85 11.95
N HIS A 123 -1.97 -6.34 11.01
CA HIS A 123 -3.40 -6.14 11.24
C HIS A 123 -4.16 -7.47 11.41
N PHE A 124 -3.87 -8.47 10.59
CA PHE A 124 -4.53 -9.79 10.65
C PHE A 124 -3.91 -10.74 11.67
N ILE A 125 -2.62 -10.58 12.01
CA ILE A 125 -1.89 -11.42 12.97
C ILE A 125 -1.20 -10.51 13.99
N PRO A 126 -1.94 -9.99 15.00
CA PRO A 126 -1.40 -9.01 15.95
C PRO A 126 -0.35 -9.58 16.91
N ALA A 127 -0.35 -10.90 17.12
CA ALA A 127 0.61 -11.58 17.98
C ALA A 127 1.95 -11.79 17.22
N THR A 128 2.74 -10.73 17.12
CA THR A 128 4.06 -10.72 16.46
C THR A 128 5.04 -11.75 17.06
N GLU A 129 4.88 -12.12 18.32
CA GLU A 129 5.64 -13.20 18.98
C GLU A 129 5.39 -14.59 18.37
N ARG A 130 4.25 -14.78 17.69
CA ARG A 130 3.88 -16.04 17.02
C ARG A 130 4.28 -16.05 15.55
N TRP A 131 4.95 -15.01 15.07
CA TRP A 131 5.39 -14.97 13.69
C TRP A 131 6.50 -16.01 13.46
N PRO A 132 6.58 -16.61 12.26
CA PRO A 132 7.64 -17.55 11.95
C PRO A 132 9.02 -16.93 12.20
N GLU A 133 9.96 -17.68 12.77
CA GLU A 133 11.32 -17.18 13.08
C GLU A 133 12.01 -16.56 11.86
N ALA A 134 11.73 -17.09 10.66
CA ALA A 134 12.24 -16.56 9.41
C ALA A 134 11.77 -15.13 9.10
N VAL A 135 10.61 -14.70 9.61
CA VAL A 135 10.15 -13.32 9.47
C VAL A 135 10.88 -12.43 10.47
N LEU A 136 10.96 -12.85 11.73
CA LEU A 136 11.60 -12.12 12.83
C LEU A 136 13.10 -11.90 12.60
N GLN A 137 13.79 -12.86 11.98
CA GLN A 137 15.22 -12.77 11.64
C GLN A 137 15.50 -12.11 10.28
N SER A 138 14.46 -11.70 9.53
CA SER A 138 14.66 -11.12 8.21
C SER A 138 15.24 -9.71 8.29
N ARG A 139 16.17 -9.38 7.38
CA ARG A 139 16.75 -8.04 7.28
C ARG A 139 15.78 -7.05 6.65
N SER A 140 14.83 -7.53 5.87
CA SER A 140 13.76 -6.70 5.30
C SER A 140 12.74 -6.21 6.33
N LEU A 141 12.59 -6.90 7.47
CA LEU A 141 11.59 -6.55 8.49
C LEU A 141 11.73 -5.13 9.05
N PRO A 142 12.90 -4.67 9.53
CA PRO A 142 13.04 -3.30 10.02
C PRO A 142 12.74 -2.26 8.93
N LEU A 143 13.19 -2.49 7.69
CA LEU A 143 12.91 -1.59 6.57
C LEU A 143 11.41 -1.51 6.24
N ALA A 144 10.71 -2.64 6.29
CA ALA A 144 9.27 -2.70 6.07
C ALA A 144 8.50 -2.03 7.24
N ALA A 145 8.95 -2.21 8.47
CA ALA A 145 8.37 -1.59 9.65
C ALA A 145 8.56 -0.06 9.66
N ASP A 146 9.74 0.43 9.28
CA ASP A 146 10.03 1.86 9.15
C ASP A 146 9.20 2.49 8.02
N GLY A 147 9.09 1.81 6.88
CA GLY A 147 8.22 2.24 5.79
C GLY A 147 6.74 2.26 6.20
N ALA A 148 6.31 1.27 7.00
CA ALA A 148 4.95 1.19 7.51
C ALA A 148 4.64 2.31 8.52
N SER A 149 5.56 2.61 9.44
CA SER A 149 5.37 3.69 10.41
C SER A 149 5.31 5.04 9.71
N TRP A 150 6.17 5.29 8.71
CA TRP A 150 6.11 6.48 7.88
C TRP A 150 4.77 6.60 7.13
N LEU A 151 4.29 5.50 6.52
CA LEU A 151 3.04 5.50 5.77
C LEU A 151 1.82 5.72 6.68
N VAL A 152 1.80 5.06 7.85
CA VAL A 152 0.71 5.19 8.83
C VAL A 152 0.69 6.60 9.47
N ALA A 153 1.84 7.26 9.61
CA ALA A 153 1.90 8.63 10.12
C ALA A 153 1.17 9.63 9.21
N GLN A 154 1.08 9.36 7.90
CA GLN A 154 0.33 10.17 6.94
C GLN A 154 -1.19 9.95 7.01
N LEU A 155 -1.65 8.88 7.69
CA LEU A 155 -3.08 8.58 7.80
C LEU A 155 -3.75 9.45 8.89
N PRO A 156 -5.03 9.83 8.67
CA PRO A 156 -5.85 10.44 9.71
C PRO A 156 -5.88 9.58 10.98
N PRO A 157 -5.94 10.18 12.18
CA PRO A 157 -5.88 9.46 13.45
C PRO A 157 -6.91 8.32 13.56
N ASP A 158 -8.10 8.51 12.97
CA ASP A 158 -9.25 7.60 13.10
C ASP A 158 -9.06 6.26 12.36
N ILE A 159 -8.11 6.16 11.43
CA ILE A 159 -7.89 4.97 10.56
C ILE A 159 -6.50 4.34 10.80
N ARG A 160 -5.75 4.78 11.82
CA ARG A 160 -4.40 4.27 12.06
C ARG A 160 -4.44 2.80 12.54
N PRO A 161 -3.81 1.87 11.81
CA PRO A 161 -3.62 0.52 12.33
C PRO A 161 -2.70 0.58 13.55
N GLN A 162 -3.01 -0.21 14.59
CA GLN A 162 -2.11 -0.39 15.72
C GLN A 162 -0.94 -1.26 15.26
N LEU A 163 0.16 -0.62 14.87
CA LEU A 163 1.38 -1.31 14.50
C LEU A 163 2.00 -1.90 15.77
N GLY A 164 2.15 -3.23 15.84
CA GLY A 164 2.96 -3.92 16.85
C GLY A 164 4.45 -3.65 16.64
N LEU A 165 4.86 -2.39 16.80
CA LEU A 165 6.22 -1.92 16.58
C LEU A 165 7.16 -2.52 17.62
N PRO A 166 8.36 -2.98 17.23
CA PRO A 166 9.42 -3.32 18.18
C PRO A 166 9.71 -2.12 19.10
N PRO A 167 9.98 -2.33 20.41
CA PRO A 167 10.28 -1.25 21.34
C PRO A 167 11.40 -0.34 20.78
N GLY A 168 11.12 0.96 20.64
CA GLY A 168 12.08 1.96 20.14
C GLY A 168 11.82 2.54 18.74
N SER A 169 10.82 2.07 18.01
CA SER A 169 10.50 2.53 16.64
C SER A 169 9.30 3.51 16.55
N ALA A 170 8.79 3.99 17.69
CA ALA A 170 7.74 5.01 17.72
C ALA A 170 8.30 6.43 17.47
N PRO A 171 7.69 7.23 16.57
CA PRO A 171 8.08 8.63 16.38
C PRO A 171 7.90 9.42 17.70
N GLY A 172 9.00 9.89 18.28
CA GLY A 172 9.02 10.66 19.53
C GLY A 172 9.35 9.87 20.80
N ALA A 173 9.70 8.59 20.70
CA ALA A 173 10.24 7.85 21.85
C ALA A 173 11.64 8.39 22.21
N PRO A 174 11.88 8.79 23.47
CA PRO A 174 13.21 9.24 23.89
C PRO A 174 14.23 8.10 23.65
N PRO A 175 15.40 8.40 23.07
CA PRO A 175 16.41 7.38 22.82
C PRO A 175 16.89 6.83 24.17
N GLY A 176 16.53 5.58 24.48
CA GLY A 176 16.94 4.89 25.71
C GLY A 176 15.85 4.58 26.74
N GLY A 177 14.57 4.75 26.42
CA GLY A 177 13.48 4.37 27.34
C GLY A 177 13.31 2.85 27.47
N GLN A 178 14.08 2.22 28.36
CA GLN A 178 13.72 0.90 28.88
C GLN A 178 12.30 1.00 29.47
N ALA A 179 11.44 0.01 29.19
CA ALA A 179 10.16 -0.09 29.85
C ALA A 179 10.37 -0.02 31.38
N PRO A 180 9.52 0.72 32.13
CA PRO A 180 9.60 0.71 33.59
C PRO A 180 9.65 -0.73 34.05
N SER A 181 10.69 -1.08 34.81
CA SER A 181 10.79 -2.42 35.36
C SER A 181 9.54 -2.69 36.21
N ALA A 182 9.10 -3.95 36.34
CA ALA A 182 7.95 -4.27 37.19
C ALA A 182 8.10 -3.66 38.61
N ASP A 183 9.34 -3.50 39.08
CA ASP A 183 9.69 -2.87 40.34
C ASP A 183 9.40 -1.36 40.41
N ASP A 184 9.41 -0.65 39.27
CA ASP A 184 9.10 0.78 39.21
C ASP A 184 7.60 1.07 39.25
N LEU A 185 6.77 0.13 38.79
CA LEU A 185 5.30 0.23 38.81
C LEU A 185 4.71 0.07 40.23
N PHE A 186 5.42 -0.63 41.12
CA PHE A 186 4.97 -0.88 42.49
C PHE A 186 5.59 0.09 43.51
N ARG A 187 6.42 1.05 43.10
CA ARG A 187 6.88 2.10 44.00
C ARG A 187 5.74 3.08 44.29
N PRO A 188 5.28 3.21 45.54
CA PRO A 188 4.31 4.24 45.89
C PRO A 188 4.93 5.62 45.64
N PRO A 189 4.15 6.59 45.11
CA PRO A 189 4.66 7.90 44.75
C PRO A 189 5.27 8.56 45.99
N ALA A 190 6.53 8.99 45.84
CA ALA A 190 7.27 9.68 46.89
C ALA A 190 6.45 10.90 47.34
N ARG A 191 5.95 10.82 48.57
CA ARG A 191 5.22 11.90 49.22
C ARG A 191 6.22 13.03 49.47
N ASN A 192 6.31 13.99 48.55
CA ASN A 192 7.08 15.22 48.76
C ASN A 192 6.62 15.84 50.08
N ARG A 193 7.53 15.81 51.08
CA ARG A 193 7.37 16.62 52.29
C ARG A 193 7.70 18.06 51.91
N LEU A 194 6.81 18.95 52.32
CA LEU A 194 6.92 20.40 52.28
C LEU A 194 8.30 20.89 52.70
#